data_AF-I4ANB3-F1
#
_entry.id   AF-I4ANB3-F1
#
_cell.length_a   1.000
_cell.length_b   1.000
_cell.length_c   1.000
_cell.angle_alpha   90.00
_cell.angle_beta   90.00
_cell.angle_gamma   90.00
#
_symmetry.space_group_name_H-M   'P 1'
#
loop_
_entity.id
_entity.type
_entity.pdbx_description
1 polymer ?
#
loop_
_entity_poly.entity_id
_entity_poly.type
_entity_poly.pdbx_seq_one_letter_code
_entity_poly.pdbx_strand_id
1 'polypeptide(L)' 'MKKEDSNNIKLPKIILDERLDKYNDKNLFPEKLAKAQEIIAKYGLPNIKKDKK' A
#
# COMPACT_ATOMS: atom_id res chain seq x y z
N MET A 1 33.02 18.03 -25.56
CA MET A 1 31.70 18.00 -24.88
C MET A 1 31.36 16.54 -24.61
N LYS A 2 31.70 16.03 -23.42
CA LYS A 2 31.36 14.65 -23.03
C LYS A 2 29.90 14.68 -22.57
N LYS A 3 29.02 13.99 -23.29
CA LYS A 3 27.66 13.73 -22.84
C LYS A 3 27.77 12.58 -21.84
N GLU A 4 27.68 12.91 -20.56
CA GLU A 4 27.62 11.94 -19.50
C GLU A 4 26.20 11.36 -19.49
N ASP A 5 26.10 10.03 -19.59
CA ASP A 5 24.86 9.29 -19.76
C ASP A 5 23.96 9.44 -18.52
N SER A 6 23.15 10.50 -18.51
CA SER A 6 21.96 10.60 -17.70
C SER A 6 20.98 9.49 -18.11
N ASN A 7 20.54 8.67 -17.15
CA ASN A 7 19.32 7.83 -17.15
C ASN A 7 19.51 6.32 -16.87
N ASN A 8 20.51 5.89 -16.11
CA ASN A 8 20.52 4.52 -15.57
C ASN A 8 19.83 4.43 -14.19
N ILE A 9 18.63 5.01 -14.07
CA ILE A 9 17.79 4.86 -12.88
C ILE A 9 17.01 3.56 -13.09
N LYS A 10 17.42 2.47 -12.43
CA LYS A 10 16.63 1.22 -12.36
C LYS A 10 15.32 1.51 -11.62
N LEU A 11 14.28 1.85 -12.37
CA LEU A 11 12.94 2.02 -11.84
C LEU A 11 12.45 0.67 -11.28
N PRO A 12 11.77 0.66 -10.11
CA PRO A 12 11.23 -0.57 -9.56
C PRO A 12 10.17 -1.13 -10.51
N LYS A 13 10.41 -2.34 -11.02
CA LYS A 13 9.46 -3.07 -11.83
C LYS A 13 8.42 -3.71 -10.91
N ILE A 14 7.24 -3.13 -10.84
CA ILE A 14 6.09 -3.71 -10.12
C ILE A 14 5.50 -4.80 -11.03
N ILE A 15 5.44 -6.04 -10.53
CA ILE A 15 4.81 -7.18 -11.22
C ILE A 15 3.52 -7.48 -10.46
N LEU A 16 2.38 -7.38 -11.15
CA LEU A 16 1.10 -7.83 -10.64
C LEU A 16 0.93 -9.31 -11.01
N ASP A 17 0.70 -10.16 -10.00
CA ASP A 17 0.47 -11.60 -10.20
C ASP A 17 -1.03 -11.87 -10.33
N GLU A 18 -1.49 -12.09 -11.56
CA GLU A 18 -2.91 -12.36 -11.90
C GLU A 18 -3.48 -13.57 -11.15
N ARG A 19 -2.64 -14.50 -10.66
CA ARG A 19 -3.10 -15.64 -9.86
C ARG A 19 -3.69 -15.23 -8.52
N LEU A 20 -3.45 -14.00 -8.08
CA LEU A 20 -3.99 -13.45 -6.83
C LEU A 20 -5.43 -12.93 -6.99
N ASP A 21 -5.93 -12.74 -8.21
CA ASP A 21 -7.28 -12.23 -8.46
C ASP A 21 -8.39 -13.10 -7.84
N LYS A 22 -8.11 -14.40 -7.67
CA LYS A 22 -9.00 -15.37 -6.99
C LYS A 22 -9.31 -15.03 -5.52
N TYR A 23 -8.64 -14.03 -4.95
CA TYR A 23 -8.81 -13.58 -3.58
C TYR A 23 -9.52 -12.21 -3.46
N ASN A 24 -9.90 -11.56 -4.56
CA ASN A 24 -10.48 -10.20 -4.53
C ASN A 24 -11.69 -10.07 -3.61
N ASP A 25 -12.57 -11.07 -3.58
CA ASP A 25 -13.78 -11.08 -2.73
C ASP A 25 -13.60 -11.92 -1.44
N LYS A 26 -12.36 -12.31 -1.12
CA LYS A 26 -12.08 -13.14 0.05
C LYS A 26 -11.41 -12.32 1.15
N ASN A 27 -12.00 -12.38 2.34
CA ASN A 27 -11.32 -11.89 3.52
C ASN A 27 -10.22 -12.88 3.94
N LEU A 28 -8.99 -12.62 3.50
CA LEU A 28 -7.82 -13.44 3.81
C LEU A 28 -7.36 -13.34 5.27
N PHE A 29 -7.80 -12.31 5.99
CA PHE A 29 -7.30 -12.01 7.33
C PHE A 29 -8.45 -11.61 8.28
N PRO A 30 -9.40 -12.53 8.58
CA PRO A 30 -10.57 -12.22 9.38
C PRO A 30 -10.22 -11.74 10.80
N GLU A 31 -9.23 -12.34 11.44
CA GLU A 31 -8.79 -11.94 12.78
C GLU A 31 -8.19 -10.53 12.80
N LYS A 32 -7.40 -10.18 11.77
CA LYS A 32 -6.84 -8.82 11.63
C LYS A 32 -7.93 -7.80 11.35
N LEU A 33 -8.94 -8.18 10.55
CA LEU A 33 -10.10 -7.32 10.28
C LEU A 33 -10.87 -7.04 11.57
N ALA A 34 -11.19 -8.08 12.36
CA ALA A 34 -11.88 -7.93 13.63
C ALA A 34 -11.11 -7.02 14.60
N LYS A 35 -9.79 -7.24 14.73
CA LYS A 35 -8.92 -6.39 15.56
C LYS A 35 -8.87 -4.94 15.07
N ALA A 36 -8.82 -4.73 13.76
CA ALA A 36 -8.85 -3.38 13.20
C ALA A 36 -10.16 -2.67 13.51
N GLN A 37 -11.30 -3.36 13.39
CA GLN A 37 -12.62 -2.84 13.77
C GLN A 37 -12.69 -2.48 15.25
N GLU A 38 -12.15 -3.32 16.14
CA GLU A 38 -12.07 -3.04 17.58
C GLU A 38 -11.27 -1.77 17.86
N ILE A 39 -10.08 -1.63 17.26
CA ILE A 39 -9.21 -0.47 17.45
C ILE A 39 -9.90 0.81 16.95
N ILE A 40 -10.52 0.77 15.77
CA ILE A 40 -11.23 1.92 15.20
C ILE A 40 -12.43 2.30 16.07
N ALA A 41 -13.19 1.32 16.57
CA ALA A 41 -14.31 1.58 17.47
C ALA A 41 -13.85 2.21 18.80
N LYS A 42 -12.68 1.81 19.31
CA LYS A 42 -12.14 2.25 20.59
C LYS A 42 -11.46 3.62 20.53
N TYR A 43 -10.67 3.88 19.49
CA TYR A 43 -9.80 5.06 19.41
C TYR A 43 -10.18 6.03 18.27
N GLY A 44 -11.09 5.64 17.38
CA GLY A 44 -11.44 6.40 16.19
C GLY A 44 -10.39 6.28 15.09
N LEU A 45 -10.59 7.04 14.00
CA LEU A 45 -9.61 7.16 12.93
C LEU A 45 -8.56 8.23 13.28
N PRO A 46 -7.28 8.01 12.93
CA PRO A 46 -6.25 9.02 13.11
C PRO A 46 -6.61 10.28 12.33
N ASN A 47 -6.43 11.45 12.94
CA ASN A 47 -6.70 12.72 12.28
C ASN A 47 -5.62 12.98 11.23
N ILE A 48 -5.93 12.71 9.96
CA ILE A 48 -5.05 12.96 8.81
C ILE A 48 -5.07 14.46 8.48
N LYS A 49 -4.77 15.33 9.45
CA LYS A 49 -4.41 16.70 9.12
C LYS A 49 -3.21 16.59 8.20
N LYS A 50 -3.46 16.73 6.89
CA LYS A 50 -2.42 16.82 5.87
C LYS A 50 -1.51 17.93 6.35
N ASP A 51 -0.30 17.58 6.75
CA ASP A 51 0.75 18.56 6.91
C ASP A 51 0.88 19.25 5.55
N LYS A 52 0.27 20.43 5.42
CA LYS A 52 0.53 21.34 4.33
C LYS A 52 1.97 21.80 4.54
N LYS A 53 2.91 21.07 3.98
CA LYS A 53 4.27 21.53 3.72
C LYS A 53 4.43 21.77 2.23
#